data_AF-A0A183D8H8-F1
#
_entry.id   AF-A0A183D8H8-F1
#
_cell.length_a   1.000
_cell.length_b   1.000
_cell.length_c   1.000
_cell.angle_alpha   90.00
_cell.angle_beta   90.00
_cell.angle_gamma   90.00
#
_symmetry.space_group_name_H-M   'P 1'
#
loop_
_entity.id
_entity.type
_entity.pdbx_description
1 polymer ?
#
loop_
_entity_poly.entity_id
_entity_poly.type
_entity_poly.pdbx_seq_one_letter_code
_entity_poly.pdbx_strand_id
1 'polypeptide(L)'
;FEKWSKSSAGALAFEDRSPARQDARKSIAHLDILFAKYAHGDKESFDGLGGIVAHSGYPKEGIIHFDGSEFWSVNGRRGLDLRYVRFTLLPFPVALHEIGHALGLRHSRDPRAVMNPYYRFIH
;
A
#
# COMPACT_ATOMS: atom_id res chain seq x y z
N PHE A 1 7.52 2.90 5.50
CA PHE A 1 8.49 4.01 5.35
C PHE A 1 9.85 3.73 5.97
N GLU A 2 9.96 3.45 7.27
CA GLU A 2 11.26 3.24 7.94
C GLU A 2 12.16 2.19 7.25
N LYS A 3 11.58 1.04 6.86
CA LYS A 3 12.31 -0.02 6.12
C LYS A 3 12.95 0.51 4.82
N TRP A 4 12.20 1.28 4.03
CA TRP A 4 12.69 1.89 2.80
C TRP A 4 13.78 2.92 3.07
N SER A 5 13.57 3.81 4.05
CA SER A 5 14.57 4.80 4.45
C SER A 5 15.90 4.16 4.86
N LYS A 6 15.86 3.15 5.75
CA LYS A 6 17.05 2.38 6.16
C LYS A 6 17.74 1.69 4.99
N SER A 7 16.98 1.04 4.10
CA SER A 7 17.55 0.33 2.94
C SER A 7 18.19 1.26 1.90
N SER A 8 17.76 2.52 1.86
CA SER A 8 18.28 3.54 0.93
C SER A 8 19.57 4.20 1.40
N ALA A 9 20.11 3.82 2.55
CA ALA A 9 21.31 4.41 3.16
C ALA A 9 21.24 5.95 3.28
N GLY A 10 20.05 6.49 3.56
CA GLY A 10 19.82 7.93 3.72
C GLY A 10 19.41 8.68 2.46
N ALA A 11 19.32 8.00 1.30
CA ALA A 11 18.84 8.63 0.06
C ALA A 11 17.34 8.98 0.10
N LEU A 12 16.55 8.27 0.91
CA LEU A 12 15.12 8.53 1.11
C LEU A 12 14.83 8.92 2.57
N ALA A 13 14.18 10.06 2.73
CA ALA A 13 13.60 10.53 3.98
C ALA A 13 12.07 10.63 3.82
N PHE A 14 11.33 10.26 4.87
CA PHE A 14 9.88 10.35 4.90
C PHE A 14 9.45 11.23 6.07
N GLU A 15 8.57 12.17 5.78
CA GLU A 15 7.99 13.10 6.74
C GLU A 15 6.47 13.03 6.63
N ASP A 16 5.79 12.97 7.77
CA ASP A 16 4.34 12.99 7.80
C ASP A 16 3.82 14.40 7.52
N ARG A 17 2.99 14.53 6.48
CA ARG A 17 2.32 15.78 6.09
C ARG A 17 0.80 15.67 6.19
N SER A 18 0.30 14.67 6.95
CA SER A 18 -1.12 14.44 7.14
C SER A 18 -1.79 15.69 7.73
N PRO A 19 -2.87 16.19 7.13
CA PRO A 19 -3.57 17.35 7.66
C PRO A 19 -4.26 16.97 8.98
N ALA A 20 -4.37 17.94 9.89
CA ALA A 20 -5.06 17.74 11.17
C ALA A 20 -6.58 17.47 11.01
N ARG A 21 -7.16 17.77 9.83
CA ARG A 21 -8.54 17.47 9.46
C ARG A 21 -8.60 16.95 8.01
N GLN A 22 -9.54 16.03 7.75
CA GLN A 22 -9.70 15.29 6.49
C GLN A 22 -10.21 16.13 5.30
N ASP A 23 -10.54 17.40 5.52
CA ASP A 23 -11.13 18.36 4.56
C ASP A 23 -10.09 19.22 3.82
N ALA A 24 -8.80 18.91 3.97
CA ALA A 24 -7.73 19.66 3.30
C ALA A 24 -7.79 19.49 1.77
N ARG A 25 -7.89 20.62 1.06
CA ARG A 25 -7.66 20.72 -0.39
C ARG A 25 -6.28 20.16 -0.74
N LYS A 26 -6.22 19.40 -1.84
CA LYS A 26 -5.05 18.88 -2.58
C LYS A 26 -3.78 18.71 -1.73
N SER A 27 -3.51 17.47 -1.34
CA SER A 27 -2.31 17.07 -0.61
C SER A 27 -1.05 17.63 -1.26
N ILE A 28 -0.17 18.22 -0.45
CA ILE A 28 1.18 18.63 -0.87
C ILE A 28 2.20 17.49 -0.67
N ALA A 29 1.74 16.31 -0.25
CA ALA A 29 2.60 15.15 -0.05
C ALA A 29 3.02 14.56 -1.40
N HIS A 30 4.25 14.02 -1.45
CA HIS A 30 4.70 13.24 -2.60
C HIS A 30 4.06 11.85 -2.66
N LEU A 31 3.63 11.34 -1.50
CA LEU A 31 2.95 10.06 -1.34
C LEU A 31 1.66 10.31 -0.56
N ASP A 32 0.52 10.15 -1.23
CA ASP A 32 -0.81 10.28 -0.63
C ASP A 32 -1.36 8.89 -0.30
N ILE A 33 -1.89 8.71 0.92
CA ILE A 33 -2.43 7.44 1.38
C ILE A 33 -3.94 7.59 1.62
N LEU A 34 -4.72 6.77 0.94
CA LEU A 34 -6.18 6.79 1.03
C LEU A 34 -6.73 5.41 1.39
N PHE A 35 -7.76 5.40 2.24
CA PHE A 35 -8.63 4.24 2.46
C PHE A 35 -9.97 4.55 1.81
N ALA A 36 -10.36 3.76 0.81
CA ALA A 36 -11.59 4.01 0.07
C ALA A 36 -12.23 2.70 -0.39
N LYS A 37 -13.52 2.75 -0.72
CA LYS A 37 -14.30 1.58 -1.15
C LYS A 37 -14.69 1.73 -2.61
N TYR A 38 -14.70 0.63 -3.36
CA TYR A 38 -15.16 0.58 -4.75
C TYR A 38 -14.52 1.67 -5.62
N ALA A 39 -15.30 2.41 -6.40
CA ALA A 39 -14.80 3.54 -7.19
C ALA A 39 -14.46 4.74 -6.28
N HIS A 40 -13.23 5.23 -6.36
CA HIS A 40 -12.71 6.24 -5.43
C HIS A 40 -11.85 7.33 -6.08
N GLY A 41 -12.13 7.64 -7.35
CA GLY A 41 -11.59 8.84 -8.01
C GLY A 41 -10.34 8.60 -8.86
N ASP A 42 -9.87 7.36 -8.97
CA ASP A 42 -8.88 6.94 -9.97
C ASP A 42 -9.48 5.92 -10.96
N LYS A 43 -8.63 5.24 -11.74
CA LYS A 43 -9.05 4.26 -12.77
C LYS A 43 -9.14 2.83 -12.24
N GLU A 44 -8.78 2.58 -10.99
CA GLU A 44 -8.69 1.24 -10.40
C GLU A 44 -9.68 1.13 -9.25
N SER A 45 -10.92 0.72 -9.56
CA SER A 45 -11.91 0.49 -8.50
C SER A 45 -11.54 -0.74 -7.66
N PHE A 46 -11.74 -0.64 -6.35
CA PHE A 46 -11.72 -1.82 -5.48
C PHE A 46 -12.94 -2.74 -5.71
N ASP A 47 -12.83 -3.99 -5.28
CA ASP A 47 -13.82 -5.05 -5.49
C ASP A 47 -14.64 -5.41 -4.25
N GLY A 48 -14.33 -4.84 -3.08
CA GLY A 48 -15.12 -5.01 -1.86
C GLY A 48 -14.42 -5.90 -0.84
N LEU A 49 -15.15 -6.79 -0.16
CA LEU A 49 -14.51 -7.64 0.84
C LEU A 49 -13.73 -8.79 0.16
N GLY A 50 -12.44 -8.92 0.48
CA GLY A 50 -11.52 -9.84 -0.17
C GLY A 50 -11.02 -9.29 -1.51
N GLY A 51 -10.26 -10.10 -2.26
CA GLY A 51 -9.88 -9.71 -3.62
C GLY A 51 -8.71 -8.72 -3.65
N ILE A 52 -8.91 -7.48 -4.09
CA ILE A 52 -7.88 -6.42 -4.18
C ILE A 52 -7.86 -5.60 -2.89
N VAL A 53 -6.80 -5.72 -2.10
CA VAL A 53 -6.72 -5.01 -0.80
C VAL A 53 -5.96 -3.70 -0.85
N ALA A 54 -5.14 -3.49 -1.89
CA ALA A 54 -4.41 -2.25 -2.08
C ALA A 54 -3.89 -2.12 -3.52
N HIS A 55 -3.62 -0.88 -3.95
CA HIS A 55 -2.88 -0.56 -5.15
C HIS A 55 -2.07 0.73 -4.99
N SER A 56 -1.18 0.98 -5.95
CA SER A 56 -0.33 2.18 -5.96
C SER A 56 -0.18 2.77 -7.35
N GLY A 57 -0.08 4.09 -7.40
CA GLY A 57 0.42 4.80 -8.59
C GLY A 57 1.94 4.95 -8.53
N TYR A 58 2.59 4.93 -9.69
CA TYR A 58 4.03 5.18 -9.81
C TYR A 58 4.38 6.61 -9.35
N PRO A 59 5.67 6.97 -9.20
CA PRO A 59 6.08 8.22 -8.54
C PRO A 59 5.45 9.52 -9.05
N LYS A 60 4.95 9.55 -10.30
CA LYS A 60 4.29 10.72 -10.86
C LYS A 60 2.90 10.94 -10.25
N GLU A 61 2.17 9.86 -10.00
CA GLU A 61 0.90 9.86 -9.30
C GLU A 61 1.10 9.92 -7.79
N GLY A 62 2.03 9.12 -7.27
CA GLY A 62 2.41 9.13 -5.85
C GLY A 62 1.24 8.78 -4.94
N ILE A 63 0.39 7.84 -5.34
CA ILE A 63 -0.78 7.41 -4.56
C ILE A 63 -0.59 5.99 -4.04
N ILE A 64 -1.11 5.72 -2.84
CA ILE A 64 -1.18 4.40 -2.24
C ILE A 64 -2.58 4.25 -1.65
N HIS A 65 -3.41 3.40 -2.24
CA HIS A 65 -4.78 3.21 -1.80
C HIS A 65 -4.95 1.83 -1.17
N PHE A 66 -5.74 1.77 -0.11
CA PHE A 66 -6.14 0.53 0.57
C PHE A 66 -7.66 0.38 0.48
N ASP A 67 -8.15 -0.84 0.25
CA ASP A 67 -9.59 -1.07 0.20
C ASP A 67 -10.20 -0.92 1.59
N GLY A 68 -11.01 0.13 1.79
CA GLY A 68 -11.72 0.40 3.04
C GLY A 68 -12.85 -0.60 3.33
N SER A 69 -13.15 -1.52 2.42
CA SER A 69 -14.10 -2.62 2.59
C SER A 69 -13.51 -3.76 3.42
N GLU A 70 -12.18 -3.82 3.49
CA GLU A 70 -11.46 -4.75 4.35
C GLU A 70 -11.56 -4.38 5.82
N PHE A 71 -11.60 -5.40 6.67
CA PHE A 71 -11.53 -5.22 8.12
C PHE A 71 -10.08 -5.03 8.53
N TRP A 72 -9.54 -3.81 8.47
CA TRP A 72 -8.14 -3.57 8.80
C TRP A 72 -7.81 -3.71 10.29
N SER A 73 -6.60 -4.19 10.55
CA SER A 73 -6.00 -4.36 11.87
C SER A 73 -4.55 -3.88 11.84
N VAL A 74 -4.05 -3.40 12.98
CA VAL A 74 -2.62 -3.06 13.13
C VAL A 74 -1.85 -4.10 13.96
N ASN A 75 -2.55 -5.08 14.53
CA ASN A 75 -1.99 -6.13 15.38
C ASN A 75 -2.38 -7.54 14.95
N GLY A 76 -3.13 -7.69 13.85
CA GLY A 76 -3.57 -8.96 13.29
C GLY A 76 -4.50 -9.78 14.19
N ARG A 77 -5.02 -9.20 15.29
CA ARG A 77 -5.87 -9.93 16.25
C ARG A 77 -7.32 -10.03 15.80
N ARG A 78 -7.79 -9.01 15.06
CA ARG A 78 -9.15 -8.94 14.50
C ARG A 78 -9.06 -8.18 13.18
N GLY A 79 -9.16 -8.91 12.07
CA GLY A 79 -9.07 -8.35 10.73
C GLY A 79 -7.69 -8.50 10.06
N LEU A 80 -7.58 -7.95 8.86
CA LEU A 80 -6.43 -7.96 7.97
C LEU A 80 -5.32 -7.06 8.51
N ASP A 81 -4.13 -7.61 8.78
CA ASP A 81 -3.01 -6.76 9.24
C ASP A 81 -2.49 -5.89 8.09
N LEU A 82 -2.61 -4.57 8.23
CA LEU A 82 -2.14 -3.56 7.27
C LEU A 82 -0.69 -3.74 6.85
N ARG A 83 0.13 -4.29 7.74
CA ARG A 83 1.56 -4.48 7.52
C ARG A 83 1.87 -5.81 6.87
N TYR A 84 1.04 -6.82 7.10
CA TYR A 84 1.29 -8.21 6.76
C TYR A 84 -0.04 -8.94 6.51
N VAL A 85 -0.46 -9.00 5.26
CA VAL A 85 -1.67 -9.73 4.93
C VAL A 85 -1.37 -11.22 4.77
N ARG A 86 -2.17 -12.07 5.41
CA ARG A 86 -2.04 -13.53 5.33
C ARG A 86 -2.94 -14.09 4.23
N PHE A 87 -2.44 -14.06 2.99
CA PHE A 87 -3.11 -14.70 1.84
C PHE A 87 -2.69 -16.15 1.64
N THR A 88 -1.46 -16.50 2.00
CA THR A 88 -0.89 -17.84 1.82
C THR A 88 -0.17 -18.30 3.10
N LEU A 89 0.64 -19.36 3.00
CA LEU A 89 1.45 -19.88 4.12
C LEU A 89 2.39 -18.85 4.74
N LEU A 90 2.74 -17.78 4.00
CA LEU A 90 3.62 -16.72 4.46
C LEU A 90 2.90 -15.36 4.49
N PRO A 91 3.12 -14.54 5.54
CA PRO A 91 2.60 -13.18 5.60
C PRO A 91 3.23 -12.31 4.50
N PHE A 92 2.40 -11.61 3.73
CA PHE A 92 2.83 -10.73 2.65
C PHE A 92 2.75 -9.25 3.07
N PRO A 93 3.82 -8.46 2.92
CA PRO A 93 3.85 -7.10 3.45
C PRO A 93 3.23 -6.08 2.48
N VAL A 94 1.90 -6.12 2.29
CA VAL A 94 1.15 -5.28 1.30
C VAL A 94 1.57 -3.82 1.34
N ALA A 95 1.47 -3.15 2.50
CA ALA A 95 1.84 -1.73 2.58
C ALA A 95 3.30 -1.47 2.17
N LEU A 96 4.22 -2.39 2.46
CA LEU A 96 5.62 -2.23 2.07
C LEU A 96 5.83 -2.41 0.56
N HIS A 97 5.09 -3.34 -0.05
CA HIS A 97 5.07 -3.59 -1.49
C HIS A 97 4.53 -2.38 -2.25
N GLU A 98 3.37 -1.88 -1.84
CA GLU A 98 2.72 -0.72 -2.45
C GLU A 98 3.59 0.55 -2.38
N ILE A 99 4.21 0.83 -1.22
CA ILE A 99 5.19 1.92 -1.13
C ILE A 99 6.34 1.73 -2.14
N GLY A 100 6.77 0.50 -2.40
CA GLY A 100 7.80 0.22 -3.41
C GLY A 100 7.38 0.66 -4.81
N HIS A 101 6.13 0.39 -5.21
CA HIS A 101 5.59 0.89 -6.47
C HIS A 101 5.53 2.41 -6.52
N ALA A 102 5.08 3.04 -5.44
CA ALA A 102 5.03 4.50 -5.35
C ALA A 102 6.43 5.16 -5.36
N LEU A 103 7.48 4.40 -5.01
CA LEU A 103 8.89 4.80 -5.16
C LEU A 103 9.49 4.46 -6.54
N GLY A 104 8.73 3.81 -7.43
CA GLY A 104 9.14 3.49 -8.79
C GLY A 104 9.66 2.07 -9.02
N LEU A 105 9.58 1.21 -8.01
CA LEU A 105 10.00 -0.18 -8.16
C LEU A 105 8.96 -0.99 -8.95
N ARG A 106 9.47 -1.88 -9.81
CA ARG A 106 8.66 -2.85 -10.54
C ARG A 106 8.69 -4.19 -9.81
N HIS A 107 7.78 -5.07 -10.21
CA HIS A 107 7.76 -6.43 -9.69
C HIS A 107 9.09 -7.16 -9.87
N SER A 108 9.50 -7.88 -8.83
CA SER A 108 10.66 -8.78 -8.83
C SER A 108 10.22 -10.21 -9.13
N ARG A 109 11.09 -10.98 -9.80
CA ARG A 109 10.90 -12.43 -10.01
C ARG A 109 11.42 -13.27 -8.84
N ASP A 110 12.19 -12.70 -7.92
CA ASP A 110 12.66 -13.42 -6.72
C ASP A 110 11.45 -13.63 -5.78
N PRO A 111 11.07 -14.88 -5.45
CA PRO A 111 9.95 -15.17 -4.55
C PRO A 111 10.14 -14.65 -3.13
N ARG A 112 11.36 -14.28 -2.74
CA ARG A 112 11.68 -13.73 -1.41
C ARG A 112 11.71 -12.20 -1.40
N ALA A 113 11.59 -11.56 -2.57
CA ALA A 113 11.60 -10.11 -2.65
C ALA A 113 10.26 -9.51 -2.19
N VAL A 114 10.32 -8.39 -1.48
CA VAL A 114 9.12 -7.61 -1.11
C VAL A 114 8.31 -7.23 -2.35
N MET A 115 8.97 -6.90 -3.46
CA MET A 115 8.33 -6.55 -4.74
C MET A 115 7.88 -7.76 -5.56
N ASN A 116 7.86 -8.97 -5.01
CA ASN A 116 7.33 -10.11 -5.73
C ASN A 116 5.79 -9.99 -5.91
N PRO A 117 5.22 -10.27 -7.11
CA PRO A 117 3.81 -10.06 -7.43
C PRO A 117 2.86 -11.19 -6.98
N TYR A 118 3.32 -12.22 -6.27
CA TYR A 118 2.50 -13.38 -5.86
C TYR A 118 1.43 -13.05 -4.80
N TYR A 119 0.92 -11.82 -4.80
CA TYR A 119 -0.45 -11.48 -4.43
C TYR A 119 -1.48 -12.10 -5.39
N ARG A 120 -1.11 -12.34 -6.65
CA ARG A 120 -2.05 -12.66 -7.73
C ARG A 120 -2.10 -14.15 -8.11
N PHE A 121 -2.52 -15.02 -7.21
CA PHE A 121 -3.10 -16.32 -7.58
C PHE A 121 -4.04 -16.79 -6.47
N ILE A 122 -5.36 -16.56 -6.63
CA ILE A 122 -6.34 -17.64 -6.81
C ILE A 122 -7.39 -17.11 -7.80
N HIS A 123 -7.72 -17.90 -8.83
CA HIS A 123 -8.88 -17.68 -9.70
C HIS A 123 -10.16 -17.95 -8.92
#